data_AF-A0A3N6NYI1-F1
#
_entry.id   AF-A0A3N6NYI1-F1
#
_cell.length_a   1.000
_cell.length_b   1.000
_cell.length_c   1.000
_cell.angle_alpha   90.00
_cell.angle_beta   90.00
_cell.angle_gamma   90.00
#
_symmetry.space_group_name_H-M   'P 1'
#
loop_
_entity.id
_entity.type
_entity.pdbx_description
1 polymer ?
#
loop_
_entity_poly.entity_id
_entity_poly.type
_entity_poly.pdbx_seq_one_letter_code
_entity_poly.pdbx_strand_id
1 'polypeptide(L)' 'MRQISILLTALFLSACSEGYGRYEPPVVDSYGRKPEQLAKDQHECIEAKRAHGFVGDARMITDCMEQRGYTILTPKG' A
#
# COMPACT_ATOMS: atom_id res chain seq x y z
N MET A 1 34.11 32.61 -26.42
CA MET A 1 32.94 31.78 -26.77
C MET A 1 32.93 30.59 -25.81
N ARG A 2 32.24 30.76 -24.68
CA ARG A 2 30.97 30.09 -24.31
C ARG A 2 31.21 28.71 -23.68
N GLN A 3 31.41 28.74 -22.37
CA GLN A 3 31.31 27.61 -21.45
C GLN A 3 29.95 26.92 -21.61
N ILE A 4 29.95 25.65 -22.03
CA ILE A 4 28.77 24.78 -21.94
C ILE A 4 28.95 23.98 -20.66
N SER A 5 28.71 24.66 -19.54
CA SER A 5 28.58 24.05 -18.23
C SER A 5 27.10 24.03 -17.87
N ILE A 6 26.67 22.89 -17.33
CA ILE A 6 25.46 22.71 -16.52
C ILE A 6 24.16 22.57 -17.33
N LEU A 7 23.81 21.34 -17.72
CA LEU A 7 22.42 21.02 -18.11
C LEU A 7 22.12 19.51 -18.07
N LEU A 8 22.52 18.79 -17.02
CA LEU A 8 22.27 17.34 -16.93
C LEU A 8 22.07 16.78 -15.50
N THR A 9 21.62 17.59 -14.54
CA THR A 9 21.42 17.15 -13.14
C THR A 9 20.00 17.37 -12.61
N ALA A 10 18.98 17.18 -13.45
CA ALA A 10 17.57 17.35 -13.06
C ALA A 10 16.73 16.06 -13.13
N LEU A 11 17.33 14.87 -12.98
CA LEU A 11 16.60 13.60 -12.94
C LEU A 11 16.55 12.94 -11.54
N PHE A 12 17.00 13.63 -10.49
CA PHE A 12 16.99 13.10 -9.11
C PHE A 12 15.83 13.65 -8.25
N LEU A 13 14.65 13.87 -8.84
CA LEU A 13 13.46 14.36 -8.12
C LEU A 13 12.19 13.53 -8.32
N SER A 14 12.29 12.24 -8.66
CA SER A 14 11.24 11.30 -8.22
C SER A 14 11.49 10.96 -6.76
N ALA A 15 11.22 11.97 -5.93
CA ALA A 15 11.37 11.96 -4.50
C ALA A 15 10.66 10.75 -3.89
N CYS A 16 11.35 10.19 -2.90
CA CYS A 16 10.87 9.29 -1.86
C CYS A 16 9.69 9.91 -1.07
N SER A 17 8.56 10.13 -1.71
CA SER A 17 7.36 10.66 -1.08
C SER A 17 6.16 9.77 -1.42
N GLU A 18 5.46 9.32 -0.39
CA GLU A 18 4.08 8.79 -0.46
C GLU A 18 3.85 7.31 -0.83
N GLY A 19 4.84 6.43 -0.69
CA GLY A 19 4.61 4.98 -0.89
C GLY A 19 3.87 4.26 0.25
N TYR A 20 3.84 4.83 1.46
CA TYR A 20 3.47 4.11 2.67
C TYR A 20 1.97 4.06 2.98
N GLY A 21 1.10 4.80 2.27
CA GLY A 21 -0.35 4.79 2.57
C GLY A 21 -1.18 3.82 1.73
N ARG A 22 -0.78 3.57 0.47
CA ARG A 22 -1.67 2.96 -0.54
C ARG A 22 -1.81 1.45 -0.41
N TYR A 23 -0.75 0.78 0.03
CA TYR A 23 -0.71 -0.68 0.15
C TYR A 23 -0.48 -1.12 1.59
N GLU A 24 -0.66 -0.21 2.54
CA GLU A 24 -0.55 -0.54 3.95
C GLU A 24 -1.77 -1.38 4.35
N PRO A 25 -1.57 -2.57 4.94
CA PRO A 25 -2.69 -3.33 5.46
C PRO A 25 -3.31 -2.61 6.66
N PRO A 26 -4.62 -2.76 6.90
CA PRO A 26 -5.26 -2.24 8.10
C PRO A 26 -4.69 -2.91 9.35
N VAL A 27 -4.76 -2.20 10.46
CA VAL A 27 -4.56 -2.81 11.78
C VAL A 27 -5.84 -3.55 12.12
N VAL A 28 -5.73 -4.85 12.40
CA VAL A 28 -6.86 -5.73 12.68
C VAL A 28 -6.71 -6.42 14.03
N ASP A 29 -7.83 -6.78 14.62
CA ASP A 29 -7.85 -7.69 15.76
C ASP A 29 -7.45 -9.10 15.30
N SER A 30 -6.31 -9.57 15.81
CA SER A 30 -5.75 -10.88 15.51
C SER A 30 -6.01 -11.89 16.64
N TYR A 31 -6.75 -11.52 17.69
CA TYR A 31 -7.03 -12.40 18.81
C TYR A 31 -7.77 -13.67 18.35
N GLY A 32 -7.23 -14.84 18.70
CA GLY A 32 -7.79 -16.13 18.29
C GLY A 32 -7.54 -16.51 16.82
N ARG A 33 -6.78 -15.72 16.04
CA ARG A 33 -6.39 -16.03 14.66
C ARG A 33 -4.95 -16.54 14.60
N LYS A 34 -4.67 -17.41 13.62
CA LYS A 34 -3.29 -17.86 13.36
C LYS A 34 -2.51 -16.73 12.68
N PRO A 35 -1.28 -16.41 13.13
CA PRO A 35 -0.47 -15.35 12.52
C PRO A 35 -0.17 -15.59 11.03
N GLU A 36 0.05 -16.85 10.66
CA GLU A 36 0.31 -17.28 9.27
C GLU A 36 -0.87 -16.97 8.35
N GLN A 37 -2.10 -17.22 8.83
CA GLN A 37 -3.32 -16.96 8.09
C GLN A 37 -3.53 -15.45 7.91
N LEU A 38 -3.29 -14.67 8.96
CA LEU A 38 -3.37 -13.21 8.89
C LEU A 38 -2.39 -12.64 7.86
N ALA A 39 -1.13 -13.07 7.87
CA ALA A 39 -0.13 -12.60 6.91
C ALA A 39 -0.52 -12.96 5.46
N LYS A 40 -1.05 -14.17 5.26
CA LYS A 40 -1.55 -14.62 3.96
C LYS A 40 -2.73 -13.77 3.48
N ASP A 41 -3.73 -13.56 4.32
CA ASP A 41 -4.93 -12.81 3.96
C ASP A 41 -4.60 -11.33 3.66
N GLN A 42 -3.73 -10.71 4.46
CA GLN A 42 -3.23 -9.36 4.19
C GLN A 42 -2.51 -9.27 2.83
N HIS A 43 -1.66 -10.25 2.53
CA HIS A 43 -0.95 -10.30 1.25
C HIS A 43 -1.91 -10.44 0.06
N GLU A 44 -2.87 -11.35 0.14
CA GLU A 44 -3.89 -11.54 -0.91
C GLU A 44 -4.72 -10.26 -1.13
N CYS A 45 -5.10 -9.56 -0.06
CA CYS A 45 -5.84 -8.30 -0.16
C CYS A 45 -5.01 -7.16 -0.80
N ILE A 46 -3.71 -7.10 -0.51
CA ILE A 46 -2.79 -6.13 -1.14
C ILE A 46 -2.63 -6.43 -2.64
N GLU A 47 -2.44 -7.69 -3.01
CA GLU A 47 -2.33 -8.10 -4.42
C GLU A 47 -3.62 -7.85 -5.20
N ALA A 48 -4.79 -8.06 -4.58
CA ALA A 48 -6.07 -7.69 -5.18
C ALA A 48 -6.12 -6.19 -5.51
N LYS A 49 -5.71 -5.32 -4.59
CA LYS A 49 -5.63 -3.87 -4.86
C LYS A 49 -4.64 -3.54 -5.98
N ARG A 50 -3.48 -4.20 -6.03
CA ARG A 50 -2.49 -4.02 -7.11
C ARG A 50 -3.08 -4.37 -8.47
N ALA A 51 -3.87 -5.44 -8.56
CA ALA A 51 -4.51 -5.89 -9.79
C ALA A 51 -5.61 -4.94 -10.29
N HIS A 52 -6.35 -4.30 -9.38
CA HIS A 52 -7.39 -3.31 -9.73
C HIS A 52 -6.83 -1.93 -10.09
N GLY A 53 -5.51 -1.73 -9.93
CA GLY A 53 -4.83 -0.51 -10.30
C GLY A 53 -4.91 0.57 -9.23
N PHE A 54 -4.24 1.68 -9.53
CA PHE A 54 -4.01 2.76 -8.57
C PHE A 54 -5.29 3.59 -8.33
N VAL A 55 -6.05 3.91 -9.38
CA VAL A 55 -7.14 4.89 -9.33
C VAL A 55 -8.46 4.18 -9.01
N GLY A 56 -9.02 4.40 -7.82
CA GLY A 56 -10.42 4.03 -7.57
C GLY A 56 -10.78 3.60 -6.15
N ASP A 57 -9.90 2.96 -5.40
CA ASP A 57 -10.29 2.40 -4.10
C ASP A 57 -9.16 2.47 -3.08
N ALA A 58 -9.21 3.52 -2.24
CA ALA A 58 -8.39 3.57 -1.04
C ALA A 58 -8.71 2.31 -0.19
N ARG A 59 -9.97 2.12 0.19
CA ARG A 59 -10.39 1.14 1.18
C ARG A 59 -10.37 -0.34 0.77
N MET A 60 -10.00 -0.68 -0.46
CA MET A 60 -10.05 -2.05 -0.96
C MET A 60 -9.35 -3.08 -0.06
N ILE A 61 -8.22 -2.74 0.56
CA ILE A 61 -7.52 -3.67 1.47
C ILE A 61 -8.31 -3.82 2.78
N THR A 62 -8.86 -2.72 3.32
CA THR A 62 -9.74 -2.75 4.49
C THR A 62 -10.98 -3.60 4.23
N ASP A 63 -11.68 -3.34 3.13
CA ASP A 63 -12.93 -4.02 2.80
C ASP A 63 -12.68 -5.52 2.54
N CYS A 64 -11.55 -5.87 1.92
CA CYS A 64 -11.13 -7.27 1.76
C CYS A 64 -10.88 -7.96 3.10
N MET A 65 -10.23 -7.29 4.06
CA MET A 65 -10.00 -7.84 5.40
C MET A 65 -11.30 -7.96 6.21
N GLU A 66 -12.24 -7.02 6.07
CA GLU A 66 -13.58 -7.13 6.65
C GLU A 66 -14.35 -8.34 6.10
N GLN A 67 -14.29 -8.58 4.79
CA GLN A 67 -14.92 -9.75 4.15
C GLN A 67 -14.32 -11.09 4.62
N ARG A 68 -13.05 -11.10 5.04
CA ARG A 68 -12.38 -12.27 5.64
C ARG A 68 -12.77 -12.49 7.11
N GLY A 69 -13.57 -11.59 7.69
CA GLY A 69 -14.06 -11.67 9.06
C GLY A 69 -13.07 -11.17 10.11
N TYR A 70 -12.18 -10.23 9.73
CA TYR A 70 -11.34 -9.51 10.68
C TYR A 70 -12.05 -8.24 11.17
N THR A 71 -11.89 -7.96 12.46
CA THR A 71 -12.31 -6.67 13.03
C THR A 71 -11.23 -5.63 12.74
N ILE A 72 -11.58 -4.57 12.03
CA ILE A 72 -10.66 -3.48 11.70
C ILE A 72 -10.54 -2.52 12.88
N LEU A 73 -9.32 -2.34 13.39
CA LEU A 73 -9.01 -1.39 14.46
C LEU A 73 -8.59 -0.04 13.87
N THR A 74 -7.79 -0.08 12.79
CA THR A 74 -7.36 1.12 12.06
C THR A 74 -7.49 0.86 10.56
N PRO A 75 -8.43 1.52 9.86
CA PRO A 75 -8.61 1.35 8.42
C PRO A 75 -7.41 1.89 7.64
N LYS A 76 -7.03 1.18 6.58
CA LYS A 76 -5.92 1.48 5.67
C LYS A 76 -6.21 1.00 4.23
N GLY A 77 -5.24 1.20 3.36
CA GLY A 77 -5.44 1.12 1.92
C GLY A 77 -5.81 2.49 1.40
#